data_AF-A0A1A8Y0X5-F1
#
_entry.id   AF-A0A1A8Y0X5-F1
#
_cell.length_a   1.000
_cell.length_b   1.000
_cell.length_c   1.000
_cell.angle_alpha   90.00
_cell.angle_beta   90.00
_cell.angle_gamma   90.00
#
_symmetry.space_group_name_H-M   'P 1'
#
loop_
_entity.id
_entity.type
_entity.pdbx_description
1 polymer ?
#
loop_
_entity_poly.entity_id
_entity_poly.type
_entity_poly.pdbx_seq_one_letter_code
_entity_poly.pdbx_strand_id
1 'polypeptide(L)'
;MLKCKVKTPEDALVYMADCTLATVSSMASKKSRSEYDFDRQISIAQTAIDWIVEMDVVYTGRVQQAISAGGAREWSKKFMPGPNTDKLYRAMYEV
;
A
#
# COMPACT_ATOMS: atom_id res chain seq x y z
N MET A 1 3.33 9.37 7.69
CA MET A 1 4.43 10.29 8.02
C MET A 1 4.52 11.42 6.97
N LEU A 2 4.74 12.66 7.39
CA LEU A 2 4.99 13.80 6.49
C LEU A 2 6.49 14.02 6.35
N LYS A 3 6.97 14.42 5.16
CA LYS A 3 8.40 14.66 4.89
C LYS A 3 9.05 15.63 5.88
N CYS A 4 8.36 16.71 6.26
CA CYS A 4 8.87 17.72 7.19
C CYS A 4 9.09 17.20 8.62
N LYS A 5 8.48 16.06 8.96
CA LYS A 5 8.61 15.41 10.27
C LYS A 5 9.75 14.40 10.34
N VAL A 6 10.43 14.09 9.23
CA VAL A 6 11.57 13.18 9.22
C VAL A 6 12.78 13.86 9.87
N LYS A 7 13.26 13.31 10.97
CA LYS A 7 14.43 13.81 11.71
C LYS A 7 15.50 12.75 11.92
N THR A 8 15.13 11.47 11.91
CA THR A 8 16.05 10.34 12.11
C THR A 8 15.99 9.35 10.94
N PRO A 9 16.96 8.42 10.84
CA PRO A 9 16.91 7.32 9.88
C PRO A 9 15.66 6.43 10.04
N GLU A 10 15.19 6.23 11.27
CA GLU A 10 13.98 5.46 11.58
C GLU A 10 12.74 6.18 11.03
N ASP A 11 12.64 7.51 11.21
CA ASP A 11 11.58 8.31 10.58
C ASP A 11 11.62 8.20 9.05
N ALA A 12 12.83 8.14 8.48
CA ALA A 12 13.02 8.00 7.03
C ALA A 12 12.52 6.63 6.54
N LEU A 13 12.80 5.55 7.28
CA LEU A 13 12.27 4.21 7.00
C LEU A 13 10.73 4.21 7.02
N VAL A 14 10.13 4.76 8.08
CA VAL A 14 8.67 4.87 8.19
C VAL A 14 8.08 5.71 7.07
N TYR A 15 8.71 6.84 6.72
CA TYR A 15 8.28 7.68 5.61
C TYR A 15 8.33 6.94 4.26
N MET A 16 9.42 6.23 3.98
CA MET A 16 9.57 5.44 2.75
C MET A 16 8.55 4.29 2.68
N ALA A 17 8.28 3.61 3.80
CA ALA A 17 7.24 2.60 3.89
C ALA A 17 5.86 3.20 3.59
N ASP A 18 5.52 4.35 4.20
CA ASP A 18 4.26 5.05 3.98
C ASP A 18 4.07 5.50 2.52
N CYS A 19 5.14 5.97 1.88
CA CYS A 19 5.15 6.33 0.45
C CYS A 19 4.95 5.10 -0.45
N THR A 20 5.63 3.99 -0.16
CA THR A 20 5.45 2.74 -0.91
C THR A 20 4.03 2.20 -0.75
N LEU A 21 3.46 2.23 0.46
CA LEU A 21 2.07 1.87 0.72
C LEU A 21 1.07 2.80 0.00
N ALA A 22 1.38 4.10 -0.13
CA ALA A 22 0.57 4.99 -0.95
C ALA A 22 0.56 4.54 -2.43
N THR A 23 1.72 4.18 -2.98
CA THR A 23 1.84 3.60 -4.33
C THR A 23 1.04 2.30 -4.46
N VAL A 24 1.18 1.38 -3.49
CA VAL A 24 0.40 0.13 -3.45
C VAL A 24 -1.10 0.42 -3.48
N SER A 25 -1.61 1.33 -2.63
CA SER A 25 -3.04 1.68 -2.62
C SER A 25 -3.51 2.29 -3.94
N SER A 26 -2.69 3.15 -4.56
CA SER A 26 -2.98 3.77 -5.85
C SER A 26 -2.97 2.75 -6.99
N MET A 27 -2.09 1.75 -6.96
CA MET A 27 -2.08 0.66 -7.93
C MET A 27 -3.26 -0.28 -7.71
N ALA A 28 -3.55 -0.64 -6.46
CA ALA A 28 -4.64 -1.53 -6.10
C ALA A 28 -6.00 -1.01 -6.60
N SER A 29 -6.21 0.31 -6.55
CA SER A 29 -7.46 0.94 -7.00
C SER A 29 -7.62 1.04 -8.52
N LYS A 30 -6.56 0.79 -9.30
CA LYS A 30 -6.66 0.82 -10.77
C LYS A 30 -7.46 -0.39 -11.27
N LYS A 31 -8.36 -0.13 -12.22
CA LYS A 31 -9.09 -1.16 -12.96
C LYS A 31 -8.15 -2.15 -13.65
N SER A 32 -7.10 -1.64 -14.28
CA SER A 32 -6.02 -2.42 -14.88
C SER A 32 -4.68 -1.97 -14.30
N ARG A 33 -3.87 -2.92 -13.84
CA ARG A 33 -2.52 -2.71 -13.31
C ARG A 33 -1.61 -3.84 -13.78
N SER A 34 -0.33 -3.54 -13.88
CA SER A 34 0.71 -4.57 -14.00
C SER A 34 0.74 -5.39 -12.72
N GLU A 35 0.45 -6.69 -12.82
CA GLU A 35 0.48 -7.61 -11.68
C GLU A 35 1.89 -7.72 -11.11
N TYR A 36 2.88 -7.89 -11.97
CA TYR A 36 4.29 -7.97 -11.58
C TYR A 36 4.76 -6.73 -10.80
N ASP A 37 4.48 -5.53 -11.31
CA ASP A 37 4.90 -4.31 -10.62
C ASP A 37 4.14 -4.14 -9.31
N PHE A 38 2.86 -4.51 -9.28
CA PHE A 38 2.07 -4.44 -8.06
C PHE A 38 2.61 -5.36 -6.97
N ASP A 39 2.93 -6.61 -7.34
CA ASP A 39 3.52 -7.59 -6.44
C ASP A 39 4.91 -7.16 -5.96
N ARG A 40 5.71 -6.55 -6.84
CA ARG A 40 6.99 -5.95 -6.48
C ARG A 40 6.82 -4.83 -5.44
N GLN A 41 5.87 -3.92 -5.64
CA GLN A 41 5.61 -2.84 -4.67
C GLN A 41 5.08 -3.37 -3.33
N ILE A 42 4.23 -4.41 -3.35
CA ILE A 42 3.80 -5.11 -2.14
C ILE A 42 5.00 -5.70 -1.40
N SER A 43 5.90 -6.38 -2.11
CA SER A 43 7.10 -7.00 -1.53
C SER A 43 8.00 -5.96 -0.85
N ILE A 44 8.29 -4.85 -1.54
CA ILE A 44 9.09 -3.75 -0.97
C ILE A 44 8.41 -3.15 0.28
N ALA A 45 7.10 -2.91 0.22
CA ALA A 45 6.35 -2.38 1.35
C ALA A 45 6.34 -3.36 2.53
N GLN A 46 6.20 -4.66 2.27
CA GLN A 46 6.20 -5.69 3.31
C GLN A 46 7.57 -5.77 3.98
N THR A 47 8.67 -5.82 3.22
CA THR A 47 10.02 -5.81 3.80
C THR A 47 10.26 -4.58 4.69
N ALA A 48 9.79 -3.40 4.27
CA ALA A 48 9.92 -2.21 5.11
C ALA A 48 9.07 -2.30 6.40
N ILE A 49 7.86 -2.90 6.33
CA ILE A 49 7.04 -3.17 7.52
C ILE A 49 7.76 -4.15 8.45
N ASP A 50 8.31 -5.23 7.92
CA ASP A 50 9.01 -6.25 8.69
C ASP A 50 10.19 -5.63 9.45
N TRP A 51 11.02 -4.81 8.77
CA TRP A 51 12.10 -4.07 9.44
C TRP A 51 11.61 -3.09 10.51
N ILE A 52 10.51 -2.38 10.26
CA ILE A 52 9.93 -1.46 11.26
C ILE A 52 9.51 -2.22 12.52
N VAL A 53 8.93 -3.42 12.38
CA VAL A 53 8.52 -4.26 13.51
C VAL A 53 9.72 -4.87 14.22
N GLU A 54 10.67 -5.44 13.46
CA GLU A 54 11.87 -6.08 14.00
C GLU A 54 12.78 -5.10 14.76
N MET A 55 12.87 -3.85 14.29
CA MET A 55 13.70 -2.80 14.88
C MET A 55 12.96 -1.97 15.95
N ASP A 56 11.72 -2.33 16.29
CA ASP A 56 10.86 -1.61 17.25
C ASP A 56 10.76 -0.10 16.97
N VAL A 57 10.63 0.26 15.68
CA VAL A 57 10.54 1.66 15.25
C VAL A 57 9.13 2.18 15.50
N VAL A 58 8.99 3.39 16.05
CA VAL A 58 7.68 4.02 16.24
C VAL A 58 7.04 4.35 14.88
N TYR A 59 5.83 3.83 14.64
CA TYR A 59 5.09 4.05 13.39
C TYR A 59 3.66 4.55 13.61
N THR A 60 3.12 5.24 12.60
CA THR A 60 1.73 5.72 12.54
C THR A 60 1.23 5.71 11.09
N GLY A 61 -0.06 5.96 10.86
CA GLY A 61 -0.57 6.18 9.50
C GLY A 61 -0.80 4.90 8.70
N ARG A 62 -0.33 4.84 7.43
CA ARG A 62 -0.61 3.66 6.57
C ARG A 62 0.16 2.45 7.03
N VAL A 63 1.40 2.61 7.50
CA VAL A 63 2.19 1.54 8.11
C VAL A 63 1.42 0.88 9.25
N GLN A 64 0.89 1.67 10.19
CA GLN A 64 0.08 1.16 11.29
C GLN A 64 -1.14 0.39 10.78
N GLN A 65 -1.89 0.96 9.84
CA GLN A 65 -3.06 0.29 9.26
C GLN A 65 -2.69 -1.01 8.55
N ALA A 66 -1.53 -1.05 7.88
CA ALA A 66 -1.08 -2.23 7.15
C ALA A 66 -0.71 -3.36 8.11
N ILE A 67 0.03 -3.04 9.19
CA ILE A 67 0.35 -4.01 10.26
C ILE A 67 -0.95 -4.54 10.88
N SER A 68 -1.89 -3.65 11.25
CA SER A 68 -3.16 -4.06 11.84
C SER A 68 -4.03 -4.91 10.91
N ALA A 69 -3.87 -4.79 9.59
CA ALA A 69 -4.59 -5.59 8.60
C ALA A 69 -3.90 -6.95 8.32
N GLY A 70 -2.75 -7.24 8.92
CA GLY A 70 -1.99 -8.47 8.67
C GLY A 70 -0.96 -8.36 7.54
N GLY A 71 -0.53 -7.14 7.19
CA GLY A 71 0.53 -6.89 6.21
C GLY A 71 0.08 -6.08 4.99
N ALA A 72 1.05 -5.72 4.14
CA ALA A 72 0.84 -4.84 2.99
C ALA A 72 -0.16 -5.42 1.98
N ARG A 73 -0.09 -6.73 1.71
CA ARG A 73 -0.99 -7.40 0.75
C ARG A 73 -2.44 -7.39 1.25
N GLU A 74 -2.68 -7.83 2.48
CA GLU A 74 -4.02 -7.86 3.07
C GLU A 74 -4.62 -6.46 3.15
N TRP A 75 -3.83 -5.49 3.60
CA TRP A 75 -4.21 -4.09 3.61
C TRP A 75 -4.58 -3.56 2.22
N SER A 76 -3.88 -3.98 1.16
CA SER A 76 -4.14 -3.50 -0.21
C SER A 76 -5.50 -3.94 -0.76
N LYS A 77 -6.06 -5.06 -0.30
CA LYS A 77 -7.34 -5.62 -0.79
C LYS A 77 -8.49 -4.64 -0.60
N LYS A 78 -8.45 -3.79 0.43
CA LYS A 78 -9.49 -2.78 0.71
C LYS A 78 -9.65 -1.73 -0.39
N PHE A 79 -8.66 -1.59 -1.28
CA PHE A 79 -8.67 -0.64 -2.38
C PHE A 79 -8.97 -1.28 -3.72
N MET A 80 -8.98 -2.61 -3.81
CA MET A 80 -9.18 -3.28 -5.08
C MET A 80 -10.61 -3.03 -5.60
N PRO A 81 -10.78 -2.75 -6.90
CA PRO A 81 -12.10 -2.62 -7.48
C PRO A 81 -12.87 -3.92 -7.27
N GLY A 82 -14.04 -3.83 -6.63
CA GLY A 82 -14.88 -5.00 -6.38
C GLY A 82 -15.41 -5.60 -7.70
N PRO A 83 -15.91 -6.84 -7.67
CA PRO A 83 -16.41 -7.54 -8.87
C PRO A 83 -17.55 -6.81 -9.62
N ASN A 84 -18.18 -5.80 -9.00
CA ASN A 84 -19.31 -5.07 -9.58
C ASN A 84 -18.93 -3.83 -10.41
N THR A 85 -17.73 -3.28 -10.25
CA THR A 85 -17.32 -2.11 -11.05
C THR A 85 -17.07 -2.49 -12.49
N ASP A 86 -16.57 -3.70 -12.76
CA ASP A 86 -16.27 -4.12 -14.14
C ASP A 86 -17.55 -4.41 -14.96
N LYS A 87 -18.60 -4.93 -14.32
CA LYS A 87 -19.92 -5.11 -14.96
C LYS A 87 -20.56 -3.78 -15.38
N LEU A 88 -20.50 -2.76 -14.52
CA LEU A 88 -21.05 -1.44 -14.82
C LEU A 88 -20.29 -0.73 -15.96
N TYR A 89 -18.96 -0.86 -16.00
CA TYR A 89 -18.18 -0.30 -17.10
C TYR A 89 -18.48 -0.99 -18.45
N ARG A 90 -18.64 -2.32 -18.49
CA ARG A 90 -18.98 -3.02 -19.75
C ARG A 90 -20.39 -2.68 -20.23
N ALA A 91 -21.37 -2.64 -19.32
CA ALA A 91 -22.75 -2.28 -19.64
C ALA A 91 -22.93 -0.83 -20.15
N MET A 92 -21.98 0.06 -19.86
CA MET A 92 -22.05 1.49 -20.25
C MET A 92 -21.38 1.80 -21.60
N TYR A 93 -20.49 0.92 -22.09
CA TYR A 93 -19.70 1.14 -23.31
C TYR A 93 -19.93 0.07 -24.41
N GLU A 94 -20.75 -0.94 -24.16
CA GLU A 94 -21.28 -1.84 -25.19
C GLU A 94 -22.66 -1.33 -25.63
N VAL A 95 -22.68 -0.47 -26.67
CA VAL A 95 -23.86 -0.12 -27.47
C VAL A 95 -23.59 -0.51 -28.92
#